data_AF-A0A1B1ALK9-F1
#
_entry.id   AF-A0A1B1ALK9-F1
#
_cell.length_a   1.000
_cell.length_b   1.000
_cell.length_c   1.000
_cell.angle_alpha   90.00
_cell.angle_beta   90.00
_cell.angle_gamma   90.00
#
_symmetry.space_group_name_H-M   'P 1'
#
loop_
_entity.id
_entity.type
_entity.pdbx_description
1 polymer ?
#
loop_
_entity_poly.entity_id
_entity_poly.type
_entity_poly.pdbx_seq_one_letter_code
_entity_poly.pdbx_strand_id
1 'polypeptide(L)'
;MSNQRKRDLVREYKERKHRRGVYAVQCTASGQVWASGSHNLDAQQNSLWFQLKLGAHPNRALQDAWKQYGEGAFAYAIAAELSDEERTPYALKADLKALEAECREKLGADAVTG
;
A
#
# COMPACT_ATOMS: atom_id res chain seq x y z
N MET A 1 -13.11 17.99 -31.24
CA MET A 1 -11.80 18.46 -30.70
C MET A 1 -11.60 17.86 -29.31
N SER A 2 -10.69 16.94 -29.01
CA SER A 2 -9.96 15.92 -29.75
C SER A 2 -9.58 14.87 -28.67
N ASN A 3 -9.69 13.58 -28.98
CA ASN A 3 -9.32 12.44 -28.11
C ASN A 3 -7.85 12.48 -27.62
N GLN A 4 -7.07 13.44 -28.11
CA GLN A 4 -5.66 13.66 -27.78
C GLN A 4 -5.43 14.03 -26.31
N ARG A 5 -6.25 14.90 -25.70
CA ARG A 5 -6.10 15.31 -24.29
C ARG A 5 -6.25 14.16 -23.29
N LYS A 6 -7.11 13.17 -23.59
CA LYS A 6 -7.22 11.94 -22.79
C LYS A 6 -6.01 11.03 -22.97
N ARG A 7 -5.44 10.97 -24.18
CA ARG A 7 -4.30 10.09 -24.50
C ARG A 7 -3.01 10.57 -23.86
N ASP A 8 -2.79 11.89 -23.82
CA ASP A 8 -1.58 12.47 -23.20
C ASP A 8 -1.64 12.38 -21.66
N LEU A 9 -2.80 12.63 -21.04
CA LEU A 9 -3.00 12.38 -19.61
C LEU A 9 -2.83 10.89 -19.26
N VAL A 10 -3.28 9.97 -20.10
CA VAL A 10 -3.06 8.52 -19.91
C VAL A 10 -1.60 8.14 -20.14
N ARG A 11 -0.85 8.84 -21.00
CA ARG A 11 0.58 8.61 -21.21
C ARG A 11 1.39 9.10 -20.01
N GLU A 12 1.12 10.30 -19.49
CA GLU A 12 1.71 10.78 -18.23
C GLU A 12 1.30 9.91 -17.03
N TYR A 13 0.06 9.39 -17.00
CA TYR A 13 -0.38 8.44 -15.98
C TYR A 13 0.29 7.07 -16.11
N LYS A 14 0.60 6.63 -17.34
CA LYS A 14 1.33 5.38 -17.62
C LYS A 14 2.85 5.52 -17.43
N GLU A 15 3.40 6.73 -17.60
CA GLU A 15 4.82 7.05 -17.38
C GLU A 15 5.14 7.42 -15.93
N ARG A 16 4.14 7.65 -15.08
CA ARG A 16 4.34 7.55 -13.63
C ARG A 16 4.70 6.09 -13.32
N LYS A 17 6.00 5.83 -13.25
CA LYS A 17 6.58 4.64 -12.62
C LYS A 17 5.78 4.39 -11.34
N HIS A 18 5.00 3.33 -11.33
CA HIS A 18 4.14 3.05 -10.19
C HIS A 18 5.09 2.77 -9.04
N ARG A 19 4.99 3.53 -7.95
CA ARG A 19 5.86 3.30 -6.79
C ARG A 19 5.49 1.94 -6.21
N ARG A 20 6.34 0.95 -6.48
CA ARG A 20 6.22 -0.40 -5.92
C ARG A 20 6.98 -0.40 -4.62
N GLY A 21 6.54 -1.19 -3.65
CA GLY A 21 7.25 -1.30 -2.39
C GLY A 21 6.34 -1.74 -1.27
N VAL A 22 6.79 -1.52 -0.05
CA VAL A 22 6.08 -1.92 1.16
C VAL A 22 5.55 -0.67 1.84
N TYR A 23 4.27 -0.69 2.17
CA TYR A 23 3.66 0.32 3.01
C TYR A 23 3.41 -0.23 4.40
N ALA A 24 3.35 0.67 5.36
CA ALA A 24 2.92 0.42 6.72
C ALA A 24 1.72 1.30 7.06
N VAL A 25 0.80 0.74 7.82
CA VAL A 25 -0.33 1.43 8.42
C VAL A 25 -0.23 1.26 9.91
N GLN A 26 -0.25 2.36 10.64
CA GLN A 26 -0.23 2.36 12.09
C GLN A 26 -1.53 2.97 12.62
N CYS A 27 -2.14 2.31 13.60
CA CYS A 27 -3.13 2.94 14.45
C CYS A 27 -2.42 3.63 15.61
N THR A 28 -2.43 4.96 15.62
CA THR A 28 -1.79 5.76 16.69
C THR A 28 -2.51 5.63 18.03
N ALA A 29 -3.79 5.24 18.01
CA ALA A 29 -4.59 5.07 19.22
C ALA A 29 -4.40 3.69 19.89
N SER A 30 -4.19 2.60 19.13
CA SER A 30 -3.91 1.27 19.68
C SER A 30 -2.43 0.88 19.69
N GLY A 31 -1.60 1.59 18.92
CA GLY A 31 -0.18 1.26 18.72
C GLY A 31 0.08 0.12 17.73
N GLN A 32 -0.97 -0.48 17.16
CA GLN A 32 -0.83 -1.58 16.21
C GLN A 32 -0.29 -1.09 14.87
N VAL A 33 0.57 -1.89 14.26
CA VAL A 33 1.18 -1.61 12.95
C VAL A 33 0.93 -2.79 12.03
N TRP A 34 0.54 -2.51 10.80
CA TRP A 34 0.38 -3.47 9.73
C TRP A 34 1.26 -3.10 8.54
N ALA A 35 1.94 -4.04 7.91
CA ALA A 35 2.74 -3.79 6.72
C ALA A 35 2.45 -4.80 5.61
N SER A 36 2.52 -4.36 4.35
CA SER A 36 2.27 -5.20 3.18
C SER A 36 2.92 -4.63 1.93
N GLY A 37 3.32 -5.52 1.01
CA GLY A 37 3.75 -5.12 -0.33
C GLY A 37 2.59 -4.60 -1.19
N SER A 38 2.87 -3.61 -2.04
CA SER A 38 1.98 -3.17 -3.11
C SER A 38 2.77 -2.84 -4.38
N HIS A 39 2.14 -3.09 -5.52
CA HIS A 39 2.66 -2.67 -6.82
C HIS A 39 2.34 -1.21 -7.16
N ASN A 40 1.51 -0.54 -6.34
CA ASN A 40 1.15 0.86 -6.52
C ASN A 40 0.84 1.49 -5.16
N LEU A 41 1.88 1.97 -4.47
CA LEU A 41 1.79 2.62 -3.16
C LEU A 41 0.91 3.87 -3.18
N ASP A 42 0.85 4.59 -4.30
CA ASP A 42 0.04 5.81 -4.45
C ASP A 42 -1.46 5.50 -4.46
N ALA A 43 -1.88 4.44 -5.16
CA ALA A 43 -3.27 4.02 -5.18
C ALA A 43 -3.66 3.16 -3.97
N GLN A 44 -2.67 2.50 -3.34
CA GLN A 44 -2.90 1.56 -2.25
C GLN A 44 -3.56 2.21 -1.04
N GLN A 45 -3.10 3.40 -0.62
CA GLN A 45 -3.68 4.09 0.53
C GLN A 45 -5.17 4.37 0.33
N ASN A 46 -5.54 4.93 -0.82
CA ASN A 46 -6.94 5.25 -1.14
C ASN A 46 -7.81 3.98 -1.22
N SER A 47 -7.29 2.92 -1.83
CA SER A 47 -8.00 1.63 -1.91
C SER A 47 -8.23 1.03 -0.51
N LEU A 48 -7.20 1.05 0.34
CA LEU A 48 -7.26 0.54 1.70
C LEU A 48 -8.27 1.34 2.54
N TRP A 49 -8.20 2.67 2.53
CA TRP A 49 -9.13 3.53 3.28
C TRP A 49 -10.56 3.33 2.80
N PHE A 50 -10.76 3.18 1.48
CA PHE A 50 -12.08 2.93 0.93
C PHE A 50 -12.64 1.57 1.38
N GLN A 51 -11.85 0.49 1.33
CA GLN A 51 -12.27 -0.82 1.81
C GLN A 51 -12.59 -0.82 3.31
N LEU A 52 -11.78 -0.13 4.11
CA LEU A 52 -12.01 0.00 5.55
C LEU A 52 -13.26 0.81 5.87
N LYS A 53 -13.52 1.90 5.13
CA LYS A 53 -14.77 2.68 5.22
C LYS A 53 -15.99 1.84 4.84
N LEU A 54 -15.87 0.99 3.82
CA LEU A 54 -16.94 0.08 3.40
C LEU A 54 -17.14 -1.11 4.35
N GLY A 55 -16.22 -1.37 5.28
CA GLY A 55 -16.29 -2.54 6.14
C GLY A 55 -15.96 -3.86 5.42
N ALA A 56 -15.35 -3.78 4.24
CA ALA A 56 -15.12 -4.92 3.34
C ALA A 56 -13.66 -5.39 3.33
N HIS A 57 -12.81 -4.86 4.22
CA HIS A 57 -11.41 -5.27 4.28
C HIS A 57 -11.28 -6.69 4.85
N PRO A 58 -10.46 -7.58 4.25
CA PRO A 58 -10.34 -8.98 4.68
C PRO A 58 -9.73 -9.13 6.08
N ASN A 59 -8.81 -8.23 6.46
CA ASN A 59 -8.20 -8.25 7.78
C ASN A 59 -9.15 -7.68 8.84
N ARG A 60 -9.71 -8.58 9.65
CA ARG A 60 -10.66 -8.26 10.72
C ARG A 60 -10.04 -7.39 11.80
N ALA A 61 -8.81 -7.66 12.22
CA ALA A 61 -8.14 -6.87 13.25
C ALA A 61 -7.97 -5.40 12.82
N LEU A 62 -7.53 -5.18 11.58
CA LEU A 62 -7.43 -3.84 11.00
C LEU A 62 -8.81 -3.17 10.86
N GLN A 63 -9.81 -3.93 10.40
CA GLN A 63 -11.18 -3.43 10.23
C GLN A 63 -11.85 -3.05 11.54
N ASP A 64 -11.61 -3.81 12.61
CA ASP A 64 -12.16 -3.58 13.94
C ASP A 64 -11.48 -2.38 14.61
N ALA A 65 -10.15 -2.28 14.52
CA ALA A 65 -9.42 -1.09 14.95
C ALA A 65 -9.89 0.17 14.18
N TRP A 66 -10.14 0.04 12.88
CA TRP A 66 -10.67 1.13 12.06
C TRP A 66 -12.06 1.60 12.51
N LYS A 67 -12.96 0.65 12.82
CA LYS A 67 -14.30 0.96 13.34
C LYS A 67 -14.23 1.58 14.74
N GLN A 68 -13.26 1.18 15.56
CA GLN A 68 -13.13 1.64 16.94
C GLN A 68 -12.55 3.04 17.03
N TYR A 69 -11.48 3.34 16.28
CA TYR A 69 -10.75 4.61 16.42
C TYR A 69 -11.00 5.60 15.28
N GLY A 70 -11.53 5.14 14.15
CA GLY A 70 -11.81 5.96 12.98
C GLY A 70 -10.56 6.38 12.21
N GLU A 71 -10.77 6.94 11.01
CA GLU A 71 -9.72 7.31 10.05
C GLU A 71 -8.63 8.22 10.62
N GLY A 72 -8.99 9.16 11.51
CA GLY A 72 -8.04 10.11 12.09
C GLY A 72 -6.98 9.47 13.00
N ALA A 73 -7.21 8.25 13.48
CA ALA A 73 -6.25 7.50 14.28
C ALA A 73 -5.30 6.65 13.43
N PHE A 74 -5.41 6.66 12.10
CA PHE A 74 -4.60 5.85 11.22
C PHE A 74 -3.62 6.69 10.41
N ALA A 75 -2.35 6.28 10.45
CA ALA A 75 -1.27 6.86 9.68
C ALA A 75 -0.81 5.87 8.61
N TYR A 76 -0.72 6.32 7.36
CA TYR A 76 -0.12 5.56 6.26
C TYR A 76 1.30 6.07 6.02
N ALA A 77 2.27 5.16 6.01
CA ALA A 77 3.66 5.46 5.76
C ALA A 77 4.24 4.49 4.71
N ILE A 78 5.13 4.99 3.86
CA ILE A 78 5.88 4.14 2.95
C ILE A 78 7.09 3.60 3.73
N ALA A 79 7.11 2.28 3.97
CA ALA A 79 8.17 1.64 4.74
C ALA A 79 9.43 1.43 3.88
N ALA A 80 9.23 1.06 2.61
CA ALA A 80 10.31 0.95 1.64
C ALA A 80 9.78 1.02 0.21
N GLU A 81 10.56 1.61 -0.69
CA GLU A 81 10.27 1.68 -2.12
C GLU A 81 11.21 0.77 -2.90
N LEU A 82 10.67 0.06 -3.88
CA LEU A 82 11.39 -0.75 -4.85
C LEU A 82 11.55 0.06 -6.13
N SER A 83 12.80 0.28 -6.53
CA SER A 83 13.13 0.95 -7.78
C SER A 83 12.71 0.08 -8.98
N ASP A 84 11.97 0.68 -9.92
CA ASP A 84 11.60 0.14 -11.23
C ASP A 84 12.82 0.09 -12.19
N GLU A 85 13.99 -0.30 -11.69
CA GLU A 85 15.12 -0.71 -12.55
C GLU A 85 14.70 -1.95 -13.34
N GLU A 86 15.24 -2.15 -14.55
CA GLU A 86 14.86 -3.21 -15.50
C GLU A 86 14.98 -4.63 -14.93
N ARG A 87 14.04 -5.00 -14.06
CA ARG A 87 13.95 -6.28 -13.38
C ARG A 87 12.83 -7.08 -14.00
N THR A 88 13.03 -8.38 -14.13
CA THR A 88 11.99 -9.28 -14.60
C THR A 88 10.80 -9.28 -13.62
N PRO A 89 9.56 -9.53 -14.06
CA PRO A 89 8.40 -9.65 -13.16
C PRO A 89 8.59 -10.66 -12.03
N TYR A 90 9.38 -11.72 -12.28
CA TYR A 90 9.73 -12.72 -11.29
C TYR A 90 10.66 -12.16 -10.20
N ALA A 91 11.71 -11.45 -10.59
CA ALA A 91 12.63 -10.80 -9.65
C ALA A 91 11.90 -9.74 -8.80
N LEU A 92 11.05 -8.91 -9.42
CA LEU A 92 10.25 -7.92 -8.70
C LEU A 92 9.35 -8.55 -7.63
N LYS A 93 8.73 -9.69 -7.92
CA LYS A 93 7.89 -10.40 -6.94
C LYS A 93 8.72 -10.96 -5.79
N ALA A 94 9.89 -11.52 -6.08
CA ALA A 94 10.80 -12.04 -5.06
C ALA A 94 11.33 -10.91 -4.17
N ASP A 95 11.78 -9.81 -4.78
CA ASP A 95 12.30 -8.64 -4.07
C ASP A 95 11.23 -7.99 -3.19
N LEU A 96 10.01 -7.83 -3.71
CA LEU A 96 8.89 -7.27 -2.93
C LEU A 96 8.57 -8.14 -1.72
N LYS A 97 8.59 -9.47 -1.87
CA LYS A 97 8.36 -10.41 -0.78
C LYS A 97 9.48 -10.35 0.26
N ALA A 98 10.73 -10.25 -0.17
CA ALA A 98 11.88 -10.10 0.73
C ALA A 98 11.80 -8.78 1.50
N LEU A 99 11.48 -7.68 0.80
CA LEU A 99 11.33 -6.37 1.39
C LEU A 99 10.16 -6.32 2.39
N GLU A 100 9.04 -6.98 2.07
CA GLU A 100 7.91 -7.08 2.99
C GLU A 100 8.30 -7.78 4.28
N ALA A 101 9.01 -8.91 4.20
CA ALA A 101 9.47 -9.63 5.37
C ALA A 101 10.41 -8.78 6.24
N GLU A 102 11.38 -8.11 5.62
CA GLU A 102 12.32 -7.23 6.32
C GLU A 102 11.61 -6.04 6.99
N CYS A 103 10.69 -5.39 6.28
CA CYS A 103 9.90 -4.29 6.84
C CYS A 103 9.02 -4.75 8.00
N ARG A 104 8.38 -5.92 7.88
CA ARG A 104 7.54 -6.48 8.95
C ARG A 104 8.36 -6.78 10.20
N GLU A 105 9.53 -7.37 10.05
CA GLU A 105 10.44 -7.65 11.16
C GLU A 105 10.91 -6.35 11.84
N LYS A 106 11.36 -5.37 11.04
CA LYS A 106 11.84 -4.07 11.55
C LYS A 106 10.76 -3.26 12.27
N LEU A 107 9.53 -3.30 11.78
CA LEU A 107 8.41 -2.54 12.33
C LEU A 107 7.63 -3.30 13.39
N GLY A 108 7.92 -4.59 13.63
CA GLY A 108 7.10 -5.46 14.45
C GLY A 108 5.64 -5.53 13.96
N ALA A 109 5.45 -5.44 12.64
CA ALA A 109 4.15 -5.22 12.02
C ALA A 109 3.48 -6.53 11.58
N ASP A 110 2.16 -6.59 11.79
CA ASP A 110 1.33 -7.68 11.29
C ASP A 110 1.10 -7.57 9.78
N ALA A 111 0.75 -8.68 9.13
CA ALA A 111 0.41 -8.64 7.71
C ALA A 111 -0.91 -7.88 7.51
N VAL A 112 -0.95 -6.93 6.55
CA VAL A 112 -2.23 -6.29 6.17
C VAL A 112 -3.17 -7.31 5.54
N THR A 113 -2.63 -8.29 4.81
CA THR A 113 -3.38 -9.43 4.28
C THR A 113 -2.96 -10.70 5.03
N GLY A 114 -3.89 -11.25 5.81
CA GLY A 114 -3.80 -12.55 6.46
C GLY A 114 -4.99 -13.39 6.08
#